data_AF-A0A401I8H9-F1
#
_entry.id   AF-A0A401I8H9-F1
#
_cell.length_a   1.000
_cell.length_b   1.000
_cell.length_c   1.000
_cell.angle_alpha   90.00
_cell.angle_beta   90.00
_cell.angle_gamma   90.00
#
_symmetry.space_group_name_H-M   'P 1'
#
loop_
_entity.id
_entity.type
_entity.pdbx_description
1 polymer ?
#
loop_
_entity_poly.entity_id
_entity_poly.type
_entity_poly.pdbx_seq_one_letter_code
_entity_poly.pdbx_strand_id
1 'polypeptide(L)'
;MAILIVIGAAVLLFLYKNWTIMQYKSGSKPVVLNELEPTDTTPQGETIRLPNSHRWIDEWKIGVTDFYYVEGLDALRFGLWYRKWDYDNVSKVVEVELVDDAGTRYETYAYTNLPDAGVYETFQIREIRGINLPQVTALTMMVKPEHGGEAVAIPVYAK
;
A
#
# COMPACT_ATOMS: atom_id res chain seq x y z
N MET A 1 -42.03 1.69 -3.97
CA MET A 1 -41.25 1.86 -5.21
C MET A 1 -40.21 2.98 -5.10
N ALA A 2 -40.58 4.21 -4.71
CA ALA A 2 -39.62 5.31 -4.53
C ALA A 2 -38.48 5.01 -3.53
N ILE A 3 -38.77 4.37 -2.40
CA ILE A 3 -37.76 3.99 -1.39
C ILE A 3 -36.70 3.04 -1.98
N LEU A 4 -37.11 2.05 -2.78
CA LEU A 4 -36.17 1.11 -3.42
C LEU A 4 -35.26 1.80 -4.43
N ILE A 5 -35.79 2.79 -5.16
CA ILE A 5 -34.99 3.59 -6.11
C ILE A 5 -33.96 4.43 -5.37
N VAL A 6 -34.34 5.05 -4.25
CA VAL A 6 -33.43 5.86 -3.42
C VAL A 6 -32.32 5.00 -2.81
N ILE A 7 -32.66 3.82 -2.27
CA ILE A 7 -31.67 2.88 -1.73
C ILE A 7 -30.72 2.41 -2.83
N GLY A 8 -31.25 2.02 -3.99
CA GLY A 8 -30.43 1.60 -5.13
C GLY A 8 -29.45 2.68 -5.61
N ALA A 9 -29.93 3.93 -5.73
CA ALA A 9 -29.09 5.06 -6.10
C ALA A 9 -28.00 5.34 -5.05
N ALA A 10 -28.32 5.25 -3.76
CA ALA A 10 -27.35 5.44 -2.68
C ALA A 10 -26.25 4.35 -2.70
N VAL A 11 -26.62 3.08 -2.95
CA VAL A 11 -25.66 1.98 -3.09
C VAL A 11 -24.74 2.18 -4.29
N LEU A 12 -25.28 2.58 -5.44
CA LEU A 12 -24.47 2.84 -6.64
C LEU A 12 -23.48 4.00 -6.43
N LEU A 13 -23.93 5.09 -5.81
CA LEU A 13 -23.06 6.22 -5.47
C LEU A 13 -21.96 5.80 -4.49
N PHE A 14 -22.30 4.97 -3.51
CA PHE A 14 -21.33 4.43 -2.56
C PHE A 14 -20.28 3.57 -3.28
N LEU A 15 -20.70 2.63 -4.14
CA LEU A 15 -19.77 1.78 -4.88
C LEU A 15 -18.88 2.60 -5.81
N TYR A 16 -19.45 3.58 -6.52
CA TYR A 16 -18.71 4.48 -7.39
C TYR A 16 -17.62 5.26 -6.65
N LYS A 17 -17.96 5.86 -5.50
CA LYS A 17 -16.99 6.63 -4.68
C LYS A 17 -15.89 5.78 -4.06
N ASN A 18 -16.13 4.48 -3.84
CA ASN A 18 -15.13 3.57 -3.27
C ASN A 18 -14.49 2.65 -4.32
N TRP A 19 -14.78 2.84 -5.61
CA TRP A 19 -14.33 1.93 -6.66
C TRP A 19 -12.81 1.83 -6.71
N THR A 20 -12.12 2.98 -6.68
CA THR A 20 -10.66 3.03 -6.74
C THR A 20 -9.99 2.31 -5.58
N ILE A 21 -10.46 2.50 -4.33
CA ILE A 21 -9.89 1.80 -3.19
C ILE A 21 -10.17 0.29 -3.26
N MET A 22 -11.35 -0.12 -3.71
CA MET A 22 -11.67 -1.55 -3.92
C MET A 22 -10.73 -2.19 -4.96
N GLN A 23 -10.38 -1.47 -6.02
CA GLN A 23 -9.45 -1.97 -7.03
C GLN A 23 -8.04 -2.18 -6.46
N TYR A 24 -7.53 -1.25 -5.65
CA TYR A 24 -6.24 -1.42 -4.99
C TYR A 24 -6.25 -2.55 -3.95
N LYS A 25 -7.30 -2.63 -3.12
CA LYS A 25 -7.45 -3.68 -2.09
C LYS A 25 -7.50 -5.08 -2.68
N SER A 26 -8.19 -5.24 -3.82
CA SER A 26 -8.28 -6.51 -4.53
C SER A 26 -6.99 -6.85 -5.28
N GLY A 27 -6.12 -5.87 -5.55
CA GLY A 27 -4.95 -6.01 -6.41
C GLY A 27 -5.29 -5.98 -7.92
N SER A 28 -6.53 -5.62 -8.28
CA SER A 28 -6.95 -5.44 -9.69
C SER A 28 -6.38 -4.16 -10.31
N LYS A 29 -6.02 -3.18 -9.49
CA LYS A 29 -5.20 -2.03 -9.87
C LYS A 29 -3.88 -2.09 -9.11
N PRO A 30 -2.73 -2.14 -9.79
CA PRO A 30 -1.44 -2.16 -9.12
C PRO A 30 -1.17 -0.84 -8.41
N VAL A 31 -0.53 -0.89 -7.25
CA VAL A 31 -0.12 0.32 -6.53
C VAL A 31 1.16 0.86 -7.16
N VAL A 32 0.98 1.62 -8.25
CA VAL A 32 2.06 2.31 -8.95
C VAL A 32 1.80 3.82 -8.88
N LEU A 33 2.80 4.58 -8.45
CA LEU A 33 2.84 6.02 -8.63
C LEU A 33 3.31 6.26 -10.06
N ASN A 34 2.36 6.52 -10.97
CA ASN A 34 2.70 7.09 -12.28
C ASN A 34 3.00 8.57 -12.07
N GLU A 35 4.17 8.89 -11.52
CA GLU A 35 4.64 10.29 -11.40
C GLU A 35 5.94 10.56 -12.16
N LEU A 36 6.54 9.54 -12.75
CA LEU A 36 7.60 9.73 -13.74
C LEU A 36 7.12 9.07 -15.02
N GLU A 37 6.74 9.88 -16.00
CA GLU A 37 6.83 9.43 -17.39
C GLU A 37 8.25 8.86 -17.57
N PRO A 38 8.41 7.67 -18.17
CA PRO A 38 9.72 7.15 -18.50
C PRO A 38 10.46 8.22 -19.31
N THR A 39 11.50 8.82 -18.74
CA THR A 39 12.43 9.64 -19.53
C THR A 39 13.36 8.68 -20.26
N ASP A 40 13.88 9.08 -21.41
CA ASP A 40 14.84 8.28 -22.21
C ASP A 40 16.09 7.81 -21.42
N THR A 41 16.29 8.35 -20.22
CA THR A 41 17.41 8.05 -19.30
C THR A 41 17.06 7.10 -18.15
N THR A 42 15.79 6.81 -17.89
CA THR A 42 15.36 5.91 -16.79
C THR A 42 14.32 4.93 -17.32
N PRO A 43 14.73 3.82 -17.96
CA PRO A 43 13.79 2.80 -18.37
C PRO A 43 13.12 2.23 -17.11
N GLN A 44 11.84 2.53 -16.91
CA GLN A 44 11.01 1.76 -15.98
C GLN A 44 10.93 0.35 -16.56
N GLY A 45 11.53 -0.61 -15.87
CA GLY A 45 11.48 -2.02 -16.23
C GLY A 45 10.12 -2.64 -15.92
N GLU A 46 10.06 -3.96 -15.82
CA GLU A 46 8.80 -4.66 -15.50
C GLU A 46 8.35 -4.37 -14.06
N THR A 47 7.03 -4.33 -13.85
CA THR A 47 6.46 -4.33 -12.50
C THR A 47 6.14 -5.75 -12.07
N ILE A 48 6.87 -6.25 -11.08
CA ILE A 48 6.68 -7.59 -10.52
C ILE A 48 5.73 -7.51 -9.33
N ARG A 49 4.58 -8.20 -9.40
CA ARG A 49 3.64 -8.33 -8.28
C ARG A 49 4.14 -9.39 -7.30
N LEU A 50 4.23 -9.02 -6.04
CA LEU A 50 4.55 -9.91 -4.92
C LEU A 50 3.30 -10.03 -4.03
N PRO A 51 2.56 -11.16 -4.10
CA PRO A 51 1.31 -11.33 -3.36
C PRO A 51 1.53 -11.25 -1.86
N ASN A 52 0.67 -10.50 -1.17
CA ASN A 52 0.67 -10.42 0.28
C ASN A 52 -0.46 -11.29 0.86
N SER A 53 -0.09 -12.28 1.67
CA SER A 53 -1.02 -13.10 2.44
C SER A 53 -1.48 -12.43 3.75
N HIS A 54 -0.72 -11.46 4.26
CA HIS A 54 -0.98 -10.72 5.50
C HIS A 54 -1.59 -9.35 5.16
N ARG A 55 -2.82 -9.39 4.63
CA ARG A 55 -3.50 -8.19 4.10
C ARG A 55 -4.09 -7.28 5.18
N TRP A 56 -4.09 -7.70 6.43
CA TRP A 56 -4.70 -6.97 7.54
C TRP A 56 -3.91 -7.20 8.82
N ILE A 57 -3.62 -6.10 9.52
CA ILE A 57 -3.00 -6.07 10.84
C ILE A 57 -4.12 -5.74 11.83
N ASP A 58 -4.56 -6.73 12.60
CA ASP A 58 -5.76 -6.64 13.43
C ASP A 58 -5.63 -5.62 14.55
N GLU A 59 -4.47 -5.60 15.22
CA GLU A 59 -4.18 -4.74 16.37
C GLU A 59 -4.32 -3.25 16.02
N TRP A 60 -3.99 -2.90 14.78
CA TRP A 60 -4.00 -1.52 14.30
C TRP A 60 -5.13 -1.27 13.30
N LYS A 61 -5.89 -2.29 12.90
CA LYS A 61 -6.93 -2.18 11.86
C LYS A 61 -6.40 -1.53 10.58
N ILE A 62 -5.21 -1.93 10.17
CA ILE A 62 -4.56 -1.44 8.94
C ILE A 62 -4.54 -2.57 7.93
N GLY A 63 -5.03 -2.30 6.74
CA GLY A 63 -4.88 -3.18 5.62
C GLY A 63 -3.66 -2.83 4.78
N VAL A 64 -3.02 -3.87 4.27
CA VAL A 64 -1.85 -3.80 3.40
C VAL A 64 -2.23 -4.46 2.07
N THR A 65 -1.93 -3.81 0.95
CA THR A 65 -2.14 -4.42 -0.37
C THR A 65 -1.09 -5.51 -0.65
N ASP A 66 -1.12 -6.07 -1.86
CA ASP A 66 0.06 -6.72 -2.41
C ASP A 66 1.20 -5.70 -2.60
N PHE A 67 2.41 -6.21 -2.76
CA PHE A 67 3.58 -5.40 -3.07
C PHE A 67 3.88 -5.45 -4.56
N TYR A 68 4.47 -4.38 -5.07
CA TYR A 68 4.79 -4.21 -6.48
C TYR A 68 6.22 -3.71 -6.57
N TYR A 69 7.13 -4.57 -7.01
CA TYR A 69 8.50 -4.20 -7.30
C TYR A 69 8.58 -3.60 -8.70
N VAL A 70 9.21 -2.44 -8.82
CA VAL A 70 9.38 -1.74 -10.10
C VAL A 70 10.86 -1.81 -10.49
N GLU A 71 11.17 -2.63 -11.49
CA GLU A 71 12.52 -2.74 -12.03
C GLU A 71 13.01 -1.40 -12.60
N GLY A 72 14.32 -1.16 -12.51
CA GLY A 72 14.95 0.10 -12.94
C GLY A 72 14.79 1.26 -11.97
N LEU A 73 13.78 1.24 -11.08
CA LEU A 73 13.67 2.17 -9.95
C LEU A 73 14.20 1.58 -8.64
N ASP A 74 14.48 0.27 -8.62
CA ASP A 74 14.82 -0.51 -7.42
C ASP A 74 13.87 -0.20 -6.26
N ALA A 75 12.58 -0.14 -6.58
CA ALA A 75 11.55 0.40 -5.70
C ALA A 75 10.45 -0.63 -5.44
N LEU A 76 10.09 -0.79 -4.17
CA LEU A 76 8.91 -1.54 -3.75
C LEU A 76 7.78 -0.56 -3.42
N ARG A 77 6.62 -0.78 -4.03
CA ARG A 77 5.41 0.01 -3.82
C ARG A 77 4.30 -0.83 -3.24
N PHE A 78 3.53 -0.25 -2.33
CA PHE A 78 2.37 -0.89 -1.71
C PHE A 78 1.44 0.16 -1.13
N GLY A 79 0.21 -0.26 -0.82
CA GLY A 79 -0.82 0.58 -0.24
C GLY A 79 -1.11 0.20 1.19
N LEU A 80 -1.32 1.22 2.03
CA LEU A 80 -1.95 1.09 3.34
C LEU A 80 -3.37 1.65 3.28
N TRP A 81 -4.31 0.97 3.89
CA TRP A 81 -5.68 1.46 4.01
C TRP A 81 -6.26 1.23 5.38
N TYR A 82 -7.05 2.17 5.85
CA TYR A 82 -7.65 2.15 7.18
C TYR A 82 -8.87 3.06 7.21
N ARG A 83 -9.70 2.95 8.25
CA ARG A 83 -10.89 3.80 8.39
C ARG A 83 -10.47 5.15 8.95
N LYS A 84 -11.07 6.22 8.42
CA LYS A 84 -10.73 7.62 8.78
C LYS A 84 -10.86 7.92 10.28
N TRP A 85 -11.75 7.23 10.99
CA TRP A 85 -12.00 7.44 12.42
C TRP A 85 -11.17 6.57 13.35
N ASP A 86 -10.40 5.60 12.83
CA ASP A 86 -9.49 4.83 13.68
C ASP A 86 -8.21 5.63 14.03
N TYR A 87 -7.98 6.78 13.36
CA TYR A 87 -6.77 7.59 13.49
C TYR A 87 -7.05 9.10 13.46
N ASP A 88 -6.58 9.83 14.46
CA ASP A 88 -6.70 11.30 14.52
C ASP A 88 -5.75 12.01 13.55
N ASN A 89 -4.58 11.41 13.30
CA ASN A 89 -3.57 11.94 12.37
C ASN A 89 -3.29 10.95 11.24
N VAL A 90 -3.90 11.20 10.08
CA VAL A 90 -3.70 10.38 8.88
C VAL A 90 -2.28 10.48 8.32
N SER A 91 -1.49 11.49 8.69
CA SER A 91 -0.15 11.68 8.12
C SER A 91 0.87 10.64 8.60
N LYS A 92 0.70 10.03 9.77
CA LYS A 92 1.71 9.13 10.35
C LYS A 92 1.11 7.97 11.13
N VAL A 93 0.19 7.26 10.50
CA VAL A 93 -0.49 6.11 11.13
C VAL A 93 0.49 5.02 11.57
N VAL A 94 1.43 4.65 10.70
CA VAL A 94 2.49 3.68 10.97
C VAL A 94 3.77 4.07 10.25
N GLU A 95 4.89 3.71 10.86
CA GLU A 95 6.20 3.65 10.22
C GLU A 95 6.40 2.28 9.57
N VAL A 96 7.11 2.26 8.45
CA VAL A 96 7.39 1.03 7.72
C VAL A 96 8.86 0.99 7.35
N GLU A 97 9.51 -0.12 7.69
CA GLU A 97 10.86 -0.47 7.25
C GLU A 97 10.83 -1.82 6.53
N LEU A 98 11.72 -2.01 5.57
CA LEU A 98 11.99 -3.32 4.98
C LEU A 98 13.36 -3.80 5.45
N VAL A 99 13.45 -5.11 5.72
CA VAL A 99 14.68 -5.78 6.14
C VAL A 99 14.92 -6.97 5.23
N ASP A 100 16.10 -7.02 4.61
CA ASP A 100 16.53 -8.16 3.79
C ASP A 100 17.15 -9.30 4.64
N ASP A 101 17.50 -10.41 3.99
CA ASP A 101 18.16 -11.55 4.62
C ASP A 101 19.58 -11.26 5.15
N ALA A 102 20.24 -10.21 4.66
CA ALA A 102 21.53 -9.74 5.14
C ALA A 102 21.41 -8.77 6.34
N GLY A 103 20.19 -8.37 6.70
CA GLY A 103 19.90 -7.39 7.75
C GLY A 103 19.99 -5.93 7.30
N THR A 104 20.11 -5.66 5.99
CA THR A 104 20.04 -4.31 5.42
C THR A 104 18.64 -3.75 5.64
N ARG A 105 18.56 -2.50 6.08
CA ARG A 105 17.30 -1.79 6.36
C ARG A 105 17.03 -0.74 5.30
N TYR A 106 15.80 -0.74 4.79
CA TYR A 106 15.32 0.25 3.83
C TYR A 106 14.13 0.98 4.45
N GLU A 107 14.28 2.29 4.63
CA GLU A 107 13.27 3.13 5.28
C GLU A 107 12.76 4.18 4.28
N THR A 108 11.49 4.54 4.43
CA THR A 108 10.92 5.71 3.76
C THR A 108 9.93 6.37 4.70
N TYR A 109 9.88 7.70 4.67
CA TYR A 109 8.84 8.48 5.32
C TYR A 109 7.86 9.08 4.30
N ALA A 110 8.15 8.93 3.00
CA ALA A 110 7.36 9.52 1.95
C ALA A 110 6.13 8.65 1.65
N TYR A 111 5.00 9.32 1.51
CA TYR A 111 3.78 8.69 1.08
C TYR A 111 2.87 9.67 0.35
N THR A 112 2.04 9.11 -0.51
CA THR A 112 1.01 9.87 -1.21
C THR A 112 -0.35 9.47 -0.63
N ASN A 113 -1.00 10.41 0.05
CA ASN A 113 -2.41 10.23 0.40
C ASN A 113 -3.24 10.32 -0.88
N LEU A 114 -4.23 9.44 -1.01
CA LEU A 114 -5.30 9.60 -1.98
C LEU A 114 -6.51 10.20 -1.25
N PRO A 115 -6.62 11.54 -1.15
CA PRO A 115 -7.61 12.21 -0.30
C PRO A 115 -9.08 11.87 -0.60
N ASP A 116 -9.38 11.26 -1.76
CA ASP A 116 -10.74 10.91 -2.19
C ASP A 116 -10.93 9.44 -2.60
N ALA A 117 -10.03 8.54 -2.21
CA ALA A 117 -10.12 7.12 -2.64
C ALA A 117 -11.33 6.37 -2.05
N GLY A 118 -11.95 6.88 -0.97
CA GLY A 118 -13.09 6.26 -0.33
C GLY A 118 -13.89 7.20 0.56
N VAL A 119 -15.15 6.84 0.80
CA VAL A 119 -16.08 7.62 1.64
C VAL A 119 -15.60 7.60 3.10
N TYR A 120 -15.26 6.41 3.60
CA TYR A 120 -14.93 6.17 5.02
C TYR A 120 -13.47 5.79 5.25
N GLU A 121 -12.73 5.57 4.18
CA GLU A 121 -11.41 4.97 4.23
C GLU A 121 -10.38 5.94 3.67
N THR A 122 -9.20 5.89 4.25
CA THR A 122 -8.02 6.56 3.72
C THR A 122 -7.16 5.50 3.03
N PHE A 123 -6.54 5.87 1.92
CA PHE A 123 -5.54 5.05 1.25
C PHE A 123 -4.25 5.84 1.11
N GLN A 124 -3.14 5.22 1.49
CA GLN A 124 -1.81 5.79 1.39
C GLN A 124 -0.94 4.91 0.50
N ILE A 125 -0.38 5.50 -0.54
CA ILE A 125 0.64 4.83 -1.34
C ILE A 125 1.99 5.03 -0.66
N ARG A 126 2.73 3.94 -0.49
CA ARG A 126 4.09 3.88 0.07
C ARG A 126 5.07 3.44 -1.03
N GLU A 127 6.26 3.99 -1.00
CA GLU A 127 7.37 3.62 -1.89
C GLU A 127 8.69 3.59 -1.12
N ILE A 128 9.36 2.44 -1.11
CA ILE A 128 10.70 2.26 -0.55
C ILE A 128 11.66 1.93 -1.68
N ARG A 129 12.77 2.66 -1.78
CA ARG A 129 13.76 2.55 -2.87
C ARG A 129 15.08 1.93 -2.40
N GLY A 130 15.90 1.52 -3.36
CA GLY A 130 17.23 0.96 -3.15
C GLY A 130 17.24 -0.55 -2.96
N ILE A 131 16.13 -1.22 -3.21
CA ILE A 131 15.99 -2.67 -3.03
C ILE A 131 16.39 -3.35 -4.33
N ASN A 132 17.51 -4.07 -4.33
CA ASN A 132 17.90 -4.91 -5.46
C ASN A 132 17.27 -6.31 -5.30
N LEU A 133 15.99 -6.46 -5.67
CA LEU A 133 15.23 -7.69 -5.47
C LEU A 133 15.90 -8.95 -6.09
N PRO A 134 16.58 -8.87 -7.25
CA PRO A 134 17.37 -10.00 -7.78
C PRO A 134 18.47 -10.51 -6.83
N GLN A 135 19.06 -9.66 -5.99
CA GLN A 135 20.14 -10.03 -5.06
C GLN A 135 19.63 -10.44 -3.67
N VAL A 136 18.37 -10.13 -3.35
CA VAL A 136 17.74 -10.48 -2.08
C VAL A 136 17.12 -11.87 -2.15
N THR A 137 17.27 -12.68 -1.09
CA THR A 137 16.64 -14.01 -1.01
C THR A 137 15.37 -14.00 -0.17
N ALA A 138 15.28 -13.11 0.83
CA ALA A 138 14.08 -12.87 1.59
C ALA A 138 13.94 -11.39 1.96
N LEU A 139 12.71 -10.88 1.96
CA LEU A 139 12.39 -9.52 2.34
C LEU A 139 11.22 -9.52 3.32
N THR A 140 11.39 -8.84 4.45
CA THR A 140 10.35 -8.68 5.47
C THR A 140 10.05 -7.22 5.68
N MET A 141 8.77 -6.87 5.69
CA MET A 141 8.31 -5.55 6.07
C MET A 141 8.02 -5.52 7.56
N MET A 142 8.66 -4.63 8.30
CA MET A 142 8.31 -4.35 9.68
C MET A 142 7.45 -3.10 9.70
N VAL A 143 6.24 -3.25 10.24
CA VAL A 143 5.31 -2.14 10.44
C VAL A 143 5.35 -1.79 11.92
N LYS A 144 5.55 -0.51 12.25
CA LYS A 144 5.66 -0.01 13.62
C LYS A 144 4.59 1.07 13.86
N PRO A 145 3.90 1.06 15.00
CA PRO A 145 2.94 2.12 15.33
C PRO A 145 3.71 3.39 15.76
N GLU A 146 3.20 4.57 15.39
CA GLU A 146 3.86 5.85 15.74
C GLU A 146 3.96 6.07 17.26
N HIS A 147 3.02 5.56 18.04
CA HIS A 147 2.95 5.80 19.49
C HIS A 147 3.59 4.71 20.37
N GLY A 148 4.45 3.86 19.78
CA GLY A 148 5.12 2.78 20.50
C GLY A 148 4.25 1.52 20.61
N GLY A 149 4.87 0.37 20.36
CA GLY A 149 4.23 -0.94 20.30
C GLY A 149 5.17 -1.95 19.64
N GLU A 150 4.83 -3.24 19.71
CA GLU A 150 5.63 -4.27 19.04
C GLU A 150 5.47 -4.16 17.51
N ALA A 151 6.58 -4.27 16.79
CA ALA A 151 6.54 -4.25 15.34
C ALA A 151 5.88 -5.52 14.81
N VAL A 152 5.03 -5.39 13.80
CA VAL A 152 4.44 -6.52 13.09
C VAL A 152 5.29 -6.82 11.86
N ALA A 153 5.79 -8.06 11.77
CA ALA A 153 6.57 -8.54 10.64
C ALA A 153 5.66 -9.15 9.57
N ILE A 154 5.73 -8.63 8.34
CA ILE A 154 4.99 -9.13 7.19
C ILE A 154 6.00 -9.64 6.14
N PRO A 155 5.98 -10.94 5.79
CA PRO A 155 6.82 -11.45 4.72
C PRO A 155 6.38 -10.84 3.38
N VAL A 156 7.34 -10.24 2.67
CA VAL A 156 7.12 -9.61 1.36
C VAL A 156 7.55 -10.55 0.24
N TYR A 157 8.69 -11.20 0.43
CA TYR A 157 9.34 -11.99 -0.61
C TYR A 157 10.21 -13.09 0.00
N ALA A 158 10.26 -14.26 -0.65
CA ALA A 158 11.20 -15.33 -0.38
C ALA A 158 11.43 -16.16 -1.66
N LYS A 159 12.68 -16.50 -1.97
CA LYS A 159 13.08 -17.39 -3.07
C LYS A 159 13.23 -18.84 -2.61
#